data_AF-A0A0J0UNW9-F1
#
_entry.id   AF-A0A0J0UNW9-F1
#
_cell.length_a   1.000
_cell.length_b   1.000
_cell.length_c   1.000
_cell.angle_alpha   90.00
_cell.angle_beta   90.00
_cell.angle_gamma   90.00
#
_symmetry.space_group_name_H-M   'P 1'
#
loop_
_entity.id
_entity.type
_entity.pdbx_description
1 polymer ?
#
loop_
_entity_poly.entity_id
_entity_poly.type
_entity_poly.pdbx_seq_one_letter_code
_entity_poly.pdbx_strand_id
1 'polypeptide(L)'
;MNPLQRTLIEKAGHDNGFEHVLSPAGDAVTLASARHRTQAVVTALAEGFEVRFQPATLALLPELLRSFQPWAGAAGVFCVPTLADLAALLRRAASLSQALPNQAVRDYHAAVAQAVEAIPAEARGTEVERLVRQRVGQARYRDALLTYWGGACAVTGINVPEVLRASHAKPWAECANDAERLDAFNGFLLVANLDALFDRFLISFDDAGHLLTSTRLSQSDLPGLGIHSGMTLRWLASEHRHYLQWHRERFLLGA
;
A
#
# COMPACT_ATOMS: atom_id res chain seq x y z
N MET A 1 -6.11 23.16 -25.02
CA MET A 1 -6.91 23.11 -23.76
C MET A 1 -7.53 24.48 -23.44
N ASN A 2 -8.80 24.56 -23.05
CA ASN A 2 -9.44 25.84 -22.70
C ASN A 2 -9.24 26.22 -21.21
N PRO A 3 -9.45 27.50 -20.80
CA PRO A 3 -9.23 27.93 -19.41
C PRO A 3 -10.09 27.19 -18.38
N LEU A 4 -11.35 26.89 -18.69
CA LEU A 4 -12.24 26.16 -17.79
C LEU A 4 -11.73 24.73 -17.52
N GLN A 5 -11.34 24.01 -18.57
CA GLN A 5 -10.77 22.67 -18.47
C GLN A 5 -9.51 22.68 -17.60
N ARG A 6 -8.64 23.68 -17.79
CA ARG A 6 -7.45 23.87 -16.95
C ARG A 6 -7.83 24.03 -15.48
N THR A 7 -8.73 24.96 -15.15
CA THR A 7 -9.15 25.18 -13.75
C THR A 7 -9.79 23.93 -13.14
N LEU A 8 -10.56 23.15 -13.90
CA LEU A 8 -11.14 21.89 -13.43
C LEU A 8 -10.06 20.84 -13.12
N ILE A 9 -9.03 20.72 -13.95
CA ILE A 9 -7.90 19.82 -13.73
C ILE A 9 -7.09 20.25 -12.49
N GLU A 10 -6.79 21.54 -12.36
CA GLU A 10 -6.05 22.07 -11.21
C GLU A 10 -6.80 21.82 -9.90
N LYS A 11 -8.10 22.10 -9.88
CA LYS A 11 -8.97 21.80 -8.74
C LYS A 11 -9.00 20.29 -8.44
N ALA A 12 -9.17 19.46 -9.47
CA ALA A 12 -9.14 18.01 -9.30
C ALA A 12 -7.80 17.51 -8.78
N GLY A 13 -6.67 18.09 -9.20
CA GLY A 13 -5.36 17.80 -8.63
C GLY A 13 -5.32 18.13 -7.14
N HIS A 14 -5.65 19.38 -6.80
CA HIS A 14 -5.60 19.88 -5.44
C HIS A 14 -6.45 19.06 -4.46
N ASP A 15 -7.69 18.78 -4.82
CA ASP A 15 -8.63 18.05 -3.96
C ASP A 15 -8.27 16.56 -3.81
N ASN A 16 -7.37 16.04 -4.65
CA ASN A 16 -7.07 14.61 -4.75
C ASN A 16 -5.58 14.28 -4.57
N GLY A 17 -4.87 15.11 -3.79
CA GLY A 17 -3.53 14.83 -3.29
C GLY A 17 -2.37 15.37 -4.15
N PHE A 18 -2.66 16.23 -5.13
CA PHE A 18 -1.67 16.96 -5.91
C PHE A 18 -1.89 18.47 -5.74
N GLU A 19 -1.45 19.01 -4.61
CA GLU A 19 -1.74 20.38 -4.17
C GLU A 19 -1.01 21.48 -4.95
N HIS A 20 -0.03 21.12 -5.78
CA HIS A 20 0.79 22.07 -6.53
C HIS A 20 0.65 21.88 -8.03
N VAL A 21 0.63 23.01 -8.75
CA VAL A 21 0.71 23.05 -10.21
C VAL A 21 2.11 23.52 -10.59
N LEU A 22 2.86 22.69 -11.30
CA LEU A 22 4.17 23.08 -11.83
C LEU A 22 3.95 23.85 -13.13
N SER A 23 4.62 25.01 -13.26
CA SER A 23 4.38 26.03 -14.28
C SER A 23 4.05 25.46 -15.67
N PRO A 24 2.92 25.85 -16.27
CA PRO A 24 2.50 25.31 -17.55
C PRO A 24 3.21 25.99 -18.71
N ALA A 25 3.76 25.19 -19.62
CA ALA A 25 4.01 25.61 -21.00
C ALA A 25 3.29 24.62 -21.91
N GLY A 26 2.18 25.04 -22.52
CA GLY A 26 1.44 24.26 -23.54
C GLY A 26 0.05 23.76 -23.13
N ASP A 27 -0.34 22.62 -23.70
CA ASP A 27 -1.69 22.02 -23.67
C ASP A 27 -1.95 21.06 -22.48
N ALA A 28 -1.01 20.96 -21.54
CA ALA A 28 -1.11 20.07 -20.38
C ALA A 28 -0.96 20.82 -19.04
N VAL A 29 -1.44 20.19 -17.97
CA VAL A 29 -1.26 20.63 -16.58
C VAL A 29 -0.41 19.60 -15.86
N THR A 30 0.73 20.02 -15.29
CA THR A 30 1.58 19.16 -14.46
C THR A 30 1.22 19.37 -13.00
N LEU A 31 0.66 18.33 -12.39
CA LEU A 31 0.26 18.28 -11.00
C LEU A 31 1.37 17.63 -10.16
N ALA A 32 1.64 18.19 -8.98
CA ALA A 32 2.65 17.72 -8.02
C ALA A 32 2.12 17.81 -6.58
N SER A 33 2.82 17.18 -5.64
CA SER A 33 2.45 17.18 -4.22
C SER A 33 3.64 17.52 -3.32
N ALA A 34 3.37 18.09 -2.16
CA ALA A 34 4.34 18.21 -1.07
C ALA A 34 4.49 16.90 -0.27
N ARG A 35 3.52 16.00 -0.36
CA ARG A 35 3.45 14.77 0.45
C ARG A 35 4.06 13.55 -0.23
N HIS A 36 4.23 13.61 -1.55
CA HIS A 36 4.86 12.56 -2.34
C HIS A 36 5.50 13.13 -3.59
N ARG A 37 6.44 12.37 -4.18
CA ARG A 37 7.24 12.82 -5.33
C ARG A 37 6.66 12.47 -6.70
N THR A 38 5.56 11.73 -6.75
CA THR A 38 4.86 11.44 -8.00
C THR A 38 4.28 12.72 -8.60
N GLN A 39 4.50 12.92 -9.90
CA GLN A 39 3.84 13.97 -10.68
C GLN A 39 2.82 13.34 -11.64
N ALA A 40 1.77 14.09 -11.97
CA ALA A 40 0.78 13.68 -12.96
C ALA A 40 0.65 14.77 -14.03
N VAL A 41 0.92 14.43 -15.27
CA VAL A 41 0.72 15.31 -16.43
C VAL A 41 -0.66 14.99 -17.01
N VAL A 42 -1.55 15.98 -17.02
CA VAL A 42 -2.94 15.83 -17.47
C VAL A 42 -3.19 16.71 -18.69
N THR A 43 -3.69 16.10 -19.75
CA THR A 43 -4.07 16.78 -21.00
C THR A 43 -5.57 16.62 -21.21
N ALA A 44 -6.29 17.72 -21.48
CA ALA A 44 -7.70 17.65 -21.83
C ALA A 44 -7.88 17.18 -23.29
N LEU A 45 -8.71 16.16 -23.49
CA LEU A 45 -9.06 15.64 -24.82
C LEU A 45 -10.41 16.22 -25.28
N ALA A 46 -10.84 15.88 -26.51
CA ALA A 46 -12.19 16.17 -26.97
C ALA A 46 -13.25 15.50 -26.08
N GLU A 47 -12.96 14.26 -25.67
CA GLU A 47 -13.74 13.49 -24.69
C GLU A 47 -12.80 13.01 -23.58
N GLY A 48 -13.01 13.52 -22.37
CA GLY A 48 -12.24 13.12 -21.18
C GLY A 48 -10.84 13.71 -21.08
N PHE A 49 -9.95 12.95 -20.43
CA PHE A 49 -8.61 13.38 -20.04
C PHE A 49 -7.58 12.28 -20.28
N GLU A 50 -6.42 12.67 -20.78
CA GLU A 50 -5.23 11.83 -20.79
C GLU A 50 -4.38 12.15 -19.55
N VAL A 51 -3.93 11.13 -18.83
CA VAL A 51 -3.11 11.25 -17.63
C VAL A 51 -1.85 10.40 -17.78
N ARG A 52 -0.69 11.03 -17.59
CA ARG A 52 0.62 10.35 -17.53
C ARG A 52 1.27 10.58 -16.18
N PHE A 53 1.56 9.50 -15.46
CA PHE A 53 2.28 9.60 -14.19
C PHE A 53 3.79 9.56 -14.41
N GLN A 54 4.50 10.39 -13.67
CA GLN A 54 5.95 10.32 -13.46
C GLN A 54 6.15 9.84 -12.01
N PRO A 55 6.17 8.51 -11.78
CA PRO A 55 6.18 7.97 -10.44
C PRO A 55 7.56 8.07 -9.81
N ALA A 56 7.60 8.26 -8.49
CA ALA A 56 8.84 8.17 -7.72
C ALA A 56 9.30 6.73 -7.44
N THR A 57 8.43 5.75 -7.67
CA THR A 57 8.71 4.32 -7.51
C THR A 57 8.15 3.53 -8.68
N LEU A 58 8.88 2.51 -9.15
CA LEU A 58 8.43 1.66 -10.26
C LEU A 58 7.17 0.86 -9.93
N ALA A 59 6.88 0.66 -8.63
CA ALA A 59 5.70 -0.05 -8.17
C ALA A 59 4.37 0.68 -8.46
N LEU A 60 4.37 2.03 -8.61
CA LEU A 60 3.11 2.79 -8.67
C LEU A 60 2.23 2.41 -9.87
N LEU A 61 2.82 2.34 -11.06
CA LEU A 61 2.07 2.09 -12.30
C LEU A 61 1.41 0.70 -12.30
N PRO A 62 2.11 -0.41 -12.00
CA PRO A 62 1.49 -1.72 -11.83
C PRO A 62 0.31 -1.71 -10.84
N GLU A 63 0.43 -0.99 -9.73
CA GLU A 63 -0.65 -0.90 -8.73
C GLU A 63 -1.87 -0.13 -9.23
N LEU A 64 -1.67 0.96 -9.97
CA LEU A 64 -2.76 1.71 -10.59
C LEU A 64 -3.49 0.87 -11.65
N LEU A 65 -2.75 0.12 -12.46
CA LEU A 65 -3.32 -0.75 -13.48
C LEU A 65 -4.27 -1.81 -12.90
N ARG A 66 -4.03 -2.30 -11.67
CA ARG A 66 -4.94 -3.26 -11.01
C ARG A 66 -6.34 -2.70 -10.76
N SER A 67 -6.44 -1.40 -10.46
CA SER A 67 -7.73 -0.75 -10.15
C SER A 67 -8.35 -0.06 -11.37
N PHE A 68 -7.55 0.31 -12.36
CA PHE A 68 -7.96 1.15 -13.49
C PHE A 68 -7.59 0.56 -14.86
N GLN A 69 -7.53 -0.77 -14.97
CA GLN A 69 -7.26 -1.46 -16.22
C GLN A 69 -8.14 -0.98 -17.40
N PRO A 70 -9.45 -0.68 -17.23
CA PRO A 70 -10.29 -0.20 -18.33
C PRO A 70 -9.84 1.13 -18.93
N TRP A 71 -9.09 1.93 -18.18
CA TRP A 71 -8.58 3.23 -18.62
C TRP A 71 -7.13 3.17 -19.09
N ALA A 72 -6.47 2.01 -18.99
CA ALA A 72 -5.08 1.85 -19.34
C ALA A 72 -4.88 1.85 -20.87
N GLY A 73 -4.14 2.85 -21.35
CA GLY A 73 -3.66 2.93 -22.72
C GLY A 73 -2.23 2.41 -22.88
N ALA A 74 -1.63 2.68 -24.04
CA ALA A 74 -0.25 2.32 -24.31
C ALA A 74 0.73 3.11 -23.42
N ALA A 75 1.89 2.51 -23.13
CA ALA A 75 3.02 3.16 -22.45
C ALA A 75 2.69 3.81 -21.08
N GLY A 76 1.75 3.24 -20.31
CA GLY A 76 1.42 3.72 -18.96
C GLY A 76 0.60 5.01 -18.92
N VAL A 77 -0.03 5.36 -20.04
CA VAL A 77 -1.00 6.45 -20.14
C VAL A 77 -2.38 5.96 -19.69
N PHE A 78 -3.13 6.79 -18.97
CA PHE A 78 -4.52 6.53 -18.60
C PHE A 78 -5.45 7.50 -19.33
N CYS A 79 -6.49 6.98 -19.97
CA CYS A 79 -7.54 7.78 -20.61
C CYS A 79 -8.82 7.65 -19.79
N VAL A 80 -9.22 8.73 -19.11
CA VAL A 80 -10.37 8.75 -18.20
C VAL A 80 -11.50 9.61 -18.78
N PRO A 81 -12.75 9.12 -18.81
CA PRO A 81 -13.80 9.77 -19.58
C PRO A 81 -14.42 10.98 -18.86
N THR A 82 -14.41 11.00 -17.52
CA THR A 82 -15.04 12.07 -16.75
C THR A 82 -14.10 12.72 -15.74
N LEU A 83 -14.51 13.89 -15.24
CA LEU A 83 -13.80 14.58 -14.16
C LEU A 83 -13.84 13.76 -12.85
N ALA A 84 -14.90 12.98 -12.61
CA ALA A 84 -15.00 12.10 -11.45
C ALA A 84 -13.99 10.94 -11.53
N ASP A 85 -13.78 10.39 -12.73
CA ASP A 85 -12.80 9.34 -12.99
C ASP A 85 -11.37 9.87 -12.87
N LEU A 86 -11.11 11.07 -13.38
CA LEU A 86 -9.84 11.78 -13.15
C LEU A 86 -9.58 11.93 -11.65
N ALA A 87 -10.58 12.40 -10.89
CA ALA A 87 -10.45 12.56 -9.46
C ALA A 87 -10.19 11.21 -8.76
N ALA A 88 -10.86 10.13 -9.15
CA ALA A 88 -10.65 8.80 -8.59
C ALA A 88 -9.23 8.27 -8.87
N LEU A 89 -8.75 8.43 -10.10
CA LEU A 89 -7.40 8.03 -10.50
C LEU A 89 -6.33 8.83 -9.73
N LEU A 90 -6.49 10.15 -9.62
CA LEU A 90 -5.57 11.01 -8.87
C LEU A 90 -5.54 10.65 -7.37
N ARG A 91 -6.70 10.49 -6.71
CA ARG A 91 -6.75 10.08 -5.30
C ARG A 91 -6.00 8.78 -5.05
N ARG A 92 -6.22 7.78 -5.91
CA ARG A 92 -5.59 6.48 -5.76
C ARG A 92 -4.09 6.56 -6.00
N ALA A 93 -3.65 7.32 -7.00
CA ALA A 93 -2.23 7.55 -7.27
C ALA A 93 -1.53 8.25 -6.11
N ALA A 94 -2.15 9.29 -5.54
CA ALA A 94 -1.62 10.00 -4.38
C ALA A 94 -1.55 9.10 -3.15
N SER A 95 -2.59 8.32 -2.89
CA SER A 95 -2.65 7.38 -1.76
C SER A 95 -1.56 6.30 -1.87
N LEU A 96 -1.43 5.67 -3.04
CA LEU A 96 -0.37 4.68 -3.29
C LEU A 96 1.03 5.30 -3.21
N SER A 97 1.21 6.52 -3.72
CA SER A 97 2.51 7.21 -3.66
C SER A 97 2.95 7.54 -2.23
N GLN A 98 2.00 7.64 -1.28
CA GLN A 98 2.29 7.81 0.14
C GLN A 98 2.53 6.47 0.86
N ALA A 99 1.85 5.40 0.43
CA ALA A 99 1.95 4.08 1.07
C ALA A 99 3.15 3.24 0.60
N LEU A 100 3.58 3.39 -0.66
CA LEU A 100 4.66 2.60 -1.24
C LEU A 100 6.05 2.99 -0.65
N PRO A 101 6.98 2.02 -0.53
CA PRO A 101 8.23 2.19 0.20
C PRO A 101 9.05 3.38 -0.33
N ASN A 102 9.56 4.16 0.63
CA ASN A 102 10.28 5.44 0.57
C ASN A 102 9.55 6.58 1.28
N GLN A 103 8.22 6.70 1.18
CA GLN A 103 7.47 7.76 1.89
C GLN A 103 7.11 7.35 3.32
N ALA A 104 6.57 6.13 3.52
CA ALA A 104 6.22 5.62 4.85
C ALA A 104 7.38 5.67 5.87
N VAL A 105 8.61 5.37 5.42
CA VAL A 105 9.83 5.44 6.25
C VAL A 105 10.17 6.87 6.67
N ARG A 106 10.05 7.84 5.75
CA ARG A 106 10.29 9.26 6.05
C ARG A 106 9.27 9.77 7.07
N ASP A 107 8.00 9.47 6.85
CA ASP A 107 6.95 9.92 7.74
C ASP A 107 7.08 9.27 9.13
N TYR A 108 7.55 8.02 9.19
CA TYR A 108 7.88 7.33 10.44
C TYR A 108 8.96 8.06 11.23
N HIS A 109 10.10 8.43 10.62
CA HIS A 109 11.15 9.16 11.33
C HIS A 109 10.62 10.47 11.93
N ALA A 110 9.80 11.23 11.18
CA ALA A 110 9.21 12.46 11.68
C ALA A 110 8.23 12.21 12.85
N ALA A 111 7.37 11.21 12.76
CA ALA A 111 6.42 10.89 13.84
C ALA A 111 7.10 10.30 15.08
N VAL A 112 8.16 9.50 14.90
CA VAL A 112 8.96 8.99 16.01
C VAL A 112 9.65 10.15 16.73
N ALA A 113 10.25 11.08 16.00
CA ALA A 113 10.88 12.26 16.60
C ALA A 113 9.89 13.01 17.51
N GLN A 114 8.69 13.31 17.01
CA GLN A 114 7.64 13.97 17.80
C GLN A 114 7.18 13.13 19.01
N ALA A 115 6.98 11.81 18.83
CA ALA A 115 6.53 10.94 19.90
C ALA A 115 7.60 10.73 21.00
N VAL A 116 8.89 10.74 20.63
CA VAL A 116 10.02 10.65 21.56
C VAL A 116 10.26 11.97 22.29
N GLU A 117 9.96 13.10 21.66
CA GLU A 117 9.98 14.39 22.37
C GLU A 117 8.92 14.46 23.47
N ALA A 118 7.76 13.83 23.26
CA ALA A 118 6.65 13.82 24.20
C ALA A 118 6.84 12.90 25.44
N ILE A 119 7.84 12.00 25.45
CA ILE A 119 8.15 11.20 26.64
C ILE A 119 9.15 11.93 27.56
N PRO A 120 9.12 11.66 28.89
CA PRO A 120 10.06 12.24 29.83
C PRO A 120 11.51 12.02 29.41
N ALA A 121 12.39 12.99 29.65
CA ALA A 121 13.78 12.97 29.16
C ALA A 121 14.55 11.75 29.71
N GLU A 122 14.27 11.38 30.96
CA GLU A 122 14.79 10.22 31.67
C GLU A 122 14.34 8.87 31.08
N ALA A 123 13.26 8.86 30.28
CA ALA A 123 12.76 7.66 29.61
C ALA A 123 13.33 7.49 28.18
N ARG A 124 14.07 8.47 27.66
CA ARG A 124 14.73 8.39 26.35
C ARG A 124 15.93 7.46 26.41
N GLY A 125 16.16 6.68 25.34
CA GLY A 125 17.17 5.63 25.29
C GLY A 125 16.84 4.39 26.13
N THR A 126 15.63 4.29 26.69
CA THR A 126 15.19 3.14 27.49
C THR A 126 14.21 2.26 26.70
N GLU A 127 13.76 1.18 27.34
CA GLU A 127 12.70 0.31 26.85
C GLU A 127 11.39 1.07 26.51
N VAL A 128 11.12 2.18 27.21
CA VAL A 128 9.97 3.05 26.92
C VAL A 128 10.05 3.63 25.51
N GLU A 129 11.22 4.13 25.09
CA GLU A 129 11.43 4.63 23.74
C GLU A 129 11.25 3.52 22.69
N ARG A 130 11.76 2.31 22.98
CA ARG A 130 11.61 1.14 22.08
C ARG A 130 10.14 0.81 21.84
N LEU A 131 9.32 0.80 22.89
CA LEU A 131 7.89 0.56 22.81
C LEU A 131 7.15 1.67 22.04
N VAL A 132 7.53 2.93 22.24
CA VAL A 132 6.96 4.06 21.48
C VAL A 132 7.27 3.92 19.99
N ARG A 133 8.53 3.65 19.64
CA ARG A 133 8.95 3.41 18.24
C ARG A 133 8.17 2.27 17.60
N GLN A 134 8.06 1.13 18.29
CA GLN A 134 7.30 -0.01 17.81
C GLN A 134 5.81 0.34 17.61
N ARG A 135 5.17 1.04 18.56
CA ARG A 135 3.77 1.46 18.44
C ARG A 135 3.54 2.37 17.24
N VAL A 136 4.36 3.41 17.08
CA VAL A 136 4.25 4.36 15.95
C VAL A 136 4.49 3.64 14.63
N GLY A 137 5.49 2.77 14.60
CA GLY A 137 5.84 2.00 13.42
C GLY A 137 4.76 1.02 12.98
N GLN A 138 4.20 0.26 13.92
CA GLN A 138 3.09 -0.67 13.67
C GLN A 138 1.82 0.05 13.18
N ALA A 139 1.49 1.21 13.75
CA ALA A 139 0.37 2.03 13.28
C ALA A 139 0.58 2.48 11.82
N ARG A 140 1.77 2.98 11.49
CA ARG A 140 2.09 3.41 10.12
C ARG A 140 2.13 2.27 9.12
N TYR A 141 2.68 1.12 9.51
CA TYR A 141 2.67 -0.08 8.68
C TYR A 141 1.24 -0.54 8.39
N ARG A 142 0.36 -0.48 9.40
CA ARG A 142 -1.07 -0.76 9.22
C ARG A 142 -1.72 0.20 8.22
N ASP A 143 -1.47 1.49 8.33
CA ASP A 143 -2.03 2.49 7.41
C ASP A 143 -1.54 2.27 5.97
N ALA A 144 -0.26 1.91 5.82
CA ALA A 144 0.33 1.57 4.53
C ALA A 144 -0.35 0.35 3.90
N LEU A 145 -0.58 -0.72 4.67
CA LEU A 145 -1.29 -1.92 4.19
C LEU A 145 -2.77 -1.67 3.90
N LEU A 146 -3.47 -0.89 4.74
CA LEU A 146 -4.83 -0.45 4.46
C LEU A 146 -4.90 0.28 3.12
N THR A 147 -3.96 1.19 2.88
CA THR A 147 -3.90 1.93 1.63
C THR A 147 -3.57 1.03 0.45
N TYR A 148 -2.52 0.21 0.56
CA TYR A 148 -2.08 -0.69 -0.50
C TYR A 148 -3.20 -1.64 -0.93
N TRP A 149 -3.82 -2.33 0.04
CA TRP A 149 -4.90 -3.29 -0.19
C TRP A 149 -6.28 -2.66 -0.45
N GLY A 150 -6.38 -1.33 -0.53
CA GLY A 150 -7.65 -0.64 -0.82
C GLY A 150 -8.69 -0.83 0.28
N GLY A 151 -8.25 -0.90 1.53
CA GLY A 151 -9.09 -1.04 2.71
C GLY A 151 -9.72 -2.43 2.88
N ALA A 152 -9.25 -3.43 2.15
CA ALA A 152 -9.87 -4.75 2.13
C ALA A 152 -8.86 -5.89 2.24
N CYS A 153 -9.27 -7.01 2.85
CA CYS A 153 -8.43 -8.18 3.03
C CYS A 153 -7.79 -8.64 1.71
N ALA A 154 -6.51 -9.00 1.77
CA ALA A 154 -5.70 -9.48 0.67
C ALA A 154 -6.23 -10.78 0.05
N VAL A 155 -6.97 -11.58 0.82
CA VAL A 155 -7.52 -12.87 0.37
C VAL A 155 -9.03 -12.78 0.16
N THR A 156 -9.78 -12.40 1.20
CA THR A 156 -11.26 -12.49 1.18
C THR A 156 -11.95 -11.27 0.57
N GLY A 157 -11.24 -10.14 0.43
CA GLY A 157 -11.84 -8.88 0.00
C GLY A 157 -12.77 -8.22 1.04
N ILE A 158 -12.91 -8.77 2.25
CA ILE A 158 -13.65 -8.14 3.35
C ILE A 158 -13.05 -6.76 3.63
N ASN A 159 -13.90 -5.72 3.65
CA ASN A 159 -13.50 -4.31 3.77
C ASN A 159 -13.98 -3.66 5.08
N VAL A 160 -14.12 -4.45 6.15
CA VAL A 160 -14.50 -3.99 7.50
C VAL A 160 -13.22 -3.70 8.29
N PRO A 161 -12.75 -2.45 8.43
CA PRO A 161 -11.40 -2.15 8.91
C PRO A 161 -11.10 -2.68 10.32
N GLU A 162 -12.12 -2.78 11.17
CA GLU A 162 -12.03 -3.22 12.57
C GLU A 162 -11.55 -4.67 12.70
N VAL A 163 -11.89 -5.53 11.73
CA VAL A 163 -11.49 -6.95 11.72
C VAL A 163 -10.21 -7.20 10.94
N LEU A 164 -9.70 -6.19 10.24
CA LEU A 164 -8.47 -6.30 9.46
C LEU A 164 -7.24 -6.13 10.36
N ARG A 165 -6.18 -6.85 10.05
CA ARG A 165 -4.88 -6.89 10.74
C ARG A 165 -3.76 -6.77 9.72
N ALA A 166 -2.72 -6.06 10.12
CA ALA A 166 -1.54 -5.79 9.31
C ALA A 166 -0.51 -6.87 9.67
N SER A 167 -0.44 -7.92 8.86
CA SER A 167 0.32 -9.13 9.17
C SER A 167 1.66 -9.09 8.46
N HIS A 168 2.77 -9.11 9.21
CA HIS A 168 4.11 -9.13 8.63
C HIS A 168 4.46 -10.52 8.10
N ALA A 169 5.08 -10.59 6.91
CA ALA A 169 5.68 -11.84 6.43
C ALA A 169 7.01 -12.12 7.12
N LYS A 170 7.89 -11.12 7.22
CA LYS A 170 9.07 -11.11 8.08
C LYS A 170 8.74 -10.30 9.34
N PRO A 171 8.61 -10.93 10.53
CA PRO A 171 8.21 -10.28 11.76
C PRO A 171 9.07 -9.08 12.11
N TRP A 172 8.44 -8.08 12.73
CA TRP A 172 9.05 -6.82 13.14
C TRP A 172 10.41 -6.97 13.85
N ALA A 173 10.52 -7.96 14.74
CA ALA A 173 11.71 -8.21 15.54
C ALA A 173 12.89 -8.75 14.71
N GLU A 174 12.60 -9.39 13.57
CA GLU A 174 13.60 -10.00 12.69
C GLU A 174 13.98 -9.09 11.51
N CYS A 175 13.26 -7.99 11.30
CA CYS A 175 13.59 -6.98 10.31
C CYS A 175 14.93 -6.28 10.61
N ALA A 176 15.78 -6.16 9.59
CA ALA A 176 17.12 -5.61 9.71
C ALA A 176 17.13 -4.09 9.90
N ASN A 177 16.10 -3.39 9.41
CA ASN A 177 16.00 -1.94 9.48
C ASN A 177 14.54 -1.47 9.40
N ASP A 178 14.31 -0.18 9.60
CA ASP A 178 12.97 0.41 9.55
C ASP A 178 12.35 0.42 8.15
N ALA A 179 13.17 0.33 7.09
CA ALA A 179 12.63 0.20 5.74
C ALA A 179 11.89 -1.12 5.58
N GLU A 180 12.46 -2.25 6.04
CA GLU A 180 11.76 -3.55 6.02
C GLU A 180 10.52 -3.57 6.93
N ARG A 181 10.59 -2.93 8.11
CA ARG A 181 9.47 -2.89 9.08
C ARG A 181 8.23 -2.17 8.55
N LEU A 182 8.46 -1.17 7.70
CA LEU A 182 7.43 -0.27 7.18
C LEU A 182 7.13 -0.51 5.70
N ASP A 183 7.79 -1.50 5.10
CA ASP A 183 7.55 -1.86 3.71
C ASP A 183 6.19 -2.53 3.56
N ALA A 184 5.27 -1.92 2.81
CA ALA A 184 3.94 -2.48 2.55
C ALA A 184 4.01 -3.86 1.85
N PHE A 185 5.14 -4.21 1.23
CA PHE A 185 5.36 -5.53 0.63
C PHE A 185 5.82 -6.59 1.63
N ASN A 186 6.20 -6.21 2.85
CA ASN A 186 6.57 -7.14 3.92
C ASN A 186 5.35 -7.74 4.62
N GLY A 187 4.31 -8.11 3.88
CA GLY A 187 3.13 -8.73 4.46
C GLY A 187 1.82 -8.37 3.78
N PHE A 188 0.73 -8.63 4.50
CA PHE A 188 -0.63 -8.63 3.94
C PHE A 188 -1.63 -8.01 4.92
N LEU A 189 -2.64 -7.35 4.38
CA LEU A 189 -3.82 -6.98 5.17
C LEU A 189 -4.77 -8.17 5.24
N LEU A 190 -4.90 -8.79 6.41
CA LEU A 190 -5.66 -10.03 6.58
C LEU A 190 -6.84 -9.84 7.54
N VAL A 191 -7.89 -10.63 7.37
CA VAL A 191 -8.91 -10.79 8.43
C VAL A 191 -8.30 -11.52 9.62
N ALA A 192 -8.80 -11.26 10.83
CA ALA A 192 -8.18 -11.69 12.08
C ALA A 192 -7.83 -13.19 12.17
N ASN A 193 -8.66 -14.07 11.60
CA ASN A 193 -8.37 -15.51 11.55
C ASN A 193 -7.17 -15.84 10.64
N LEU A 194 -7.13 -15.27 9.43
CA LEU A 194 -6.01 -15.49 8.50
C LEU A 194 -4.72 -14.86 9.02
N ASP A 195 -4.80 -13.71 9.66
CA ASP A 195 -3.67 -13.06 10.34
C ASP A 195 -3.05 -13.97 11.40
N ALA A 196 -3.86 -14.50 12.32
CA ALA A 196 -3.39 -15.40 13.36
C ALA A 196 -2.75 -16.68 12.81
N LEU A 197 -3.26 -17.20 11.69
CA LEU A 197 -2.70 -18.37 11.03
C LEU A 197 -1.39 -18.06 10.28
N PHE A 198 -1.31 -16.90 9.63
CA PHE A 198 -0.13 -16.48 8.88
C PHE A 198 1.03 -16.16 9.82
N ASP A 199 0.80 -15.34 10.85
CA ASP A 199 1.79 -14.97 11.88
C ASP A 199 2.40 -16.19 12.59
N ARG A 200 1.63 -17.29 12.69
CA ARG A 200 2.06 -18.56 13.30
C ARG A 200 2.59 -19.59 12.31
N PHE A 201 2.81 -19.20 11.06
CA PHE A 201 3.27 -20.09 10.00
C PHE A 201 2.40 -21.36 9.85
N LEU A 202 1.09 -21.24 10.09
CA LEU A 202 0.10 -22.31 9.89
C LEU A 202 -0.50 -22.25 8.48
N ILE A 203 -0.48 -21.07 7.86
CA ILE A 203 -0.71 -20.87 6.42
C ILE A 203 0.44 -20.08 5.81
N SER A 204 0.59 -20.15 4.49
CA SER A 204 1.50 -19.30 3.71
C SER A 204 0.92 -19.11 2.30
N PHE A 205 1.68 -18.52 1.37
CA PHE A 205 1.28 -18.40 -0.03
C PHE A 205 2.40 -18.83 -0.97
N ASP A 206 2.04 -19.53 -2.06
CA ASP A 206 2.98 -19.86 -3.13
C ASP A 206 3.34 -18.63 -3.99
N ASP A 207 4.20 -18.81 -4.99
CA ASP A 207 4.63 -17.72 -5.88
C ASP A 207 3.53 -17.23 -6.85
N ALA A 208 2.42 -17.95 -6.95
CA ALA A 208 1.21 -17.54 -7.66
C ALA A 208 0.16 -16.93 -6.72
N GLY A 209 0.41 -16.91 -5.41
CA GLY A 209 -0.48 -16.37 -4.38
C GLY A 209 -1.52 -17.36 -3.85
N HIS A 210 -1.48 -18.64 -4.23
CA HIS A 210 -2.40 -19.64 -3.66
C HIS A 210 -2.05 -19.93 -2.21
N LEU A 211 -3.09 -20.05 -1.38
CA LEU A 211 -2.95 -20.35 0.04
C LEU A 211 -2.41 -21.76 0.24
N LEU A 212 -1.33 -21.86 1.01
CA LEU A 212 -0.72 -23.11 1.47
C LEU A 212 -1.14 -23.36 2.92
N THR A 213 -1.40 -24.61 3.28
CA THR A 213 -1.76 -25.03 4.65
C THR A 213 -0.67 -25.91 5.25
N SER A 214 -0.35 -25.68 6.52
CA SER A 214 0.61 -26.49 7.26
C SER A 214 0.02 -27.87 7.55
N THR A 215 0.87 -28.91 7.54
CA THR A 215 0.49 -30.27 7.97
C THR A 215 0.09 -30.35 9.44
N ARG A 216 0.37 -29.29 10.22
CA ARG A 216 -0.09 -29.14 11.62
C ARG A 216 -1.59 -28.88 11.73
N LEU A 217 -2.26 -28.46 10.64
CA LEU A 217 -3.71 -28.26 10.60
C LEU A 217 -4.39 -29.53 10.09
N SER A 218 -5.38 -30.02 10.84
CA SER A 218 -6.20 -31.12 10.35
C SER A 218 -7.16 -30.63 9.26
N GLN A 219 -7.46 -31.48 8.28
CA GLN A 219 -8.42 -31.15 7.22
C GLN A 219 -9.82 -30.83 7.76
N SER A 220 -10.20 -31.42 8.89
CA SER A 220 -11.47 -31.15 9.58
C SER A 220 -11.53 -29.77 10.23
N ASP A 221 -10.39 -29.19 10.62
CA ASP A 221 -10.35 -27.87 11.25
C ASP A 221 -10.43 -26.72 10.24
N LEU A 222 -10.00 -26.97 8.99
CA LEU A 222 -9.91 -25.91 7.96
C LEU A 222 -11.22 -25.13 7.78
N PRO A 223 -12.41 -25.76 7.65
CA PRO A 223 -13.65 -25.02 7.53
C PRO A 223 -13.94 -24.13 8.75
N GLY A 224 -13.67 -24.62 9.96
CA GLY A 224 -13.84 -23.87 11.20
C GLY A 224 -12.88 -22.69 11.34
N LEU A 225 -11.71 -22.78 10.71
CA LEU A 225 -10.72 -21.71 10.60
C LEU A 225 -11.03 -20.72 9.46
N GLY A 226 -12.09 -20.97 8.67
CA GLY A 226 -12.44 -20.17 7.50
C GLY A 226 -11.51 -20.39 6.31
N ILE A 227 -10.81 -21.53 6.25
CA ILE A 227 -10.00 -21.95 5.12
C ILE A 227 -10.82 -22.87 4.23
N HIS A 228 -10.90 -22.54 2.95
CA HIS A 228 -11.51 -23.38 1.92
C HIS A 228 -10.60 -23.50 0.70
N SER A 229 -10.90 -24.48 -0.16
CA SER A 229 -10.15 -24.68 -1.41
C SER A 229 -10.23 -23.44 -2.31
N GLY A 230 -9.15 -23.16 -3.04
CA GLY A 230 -9.06 -22.07 -4.01
C GLY A 230 -8.80 -20.68 -3.42
N MET A 231 -8.56 -20.55 -2.11
CA MET A 231 -8.17 -19.26 -1.53
C MET A 231 -6.85 -18.79 -2.14
N THR A 232 -6.85 -17.56 -2.63
CA THR A 232 -5.69 -16.92 -3.26
C THR A 232 -5.64 -15.45 -2.90
N LEU A 233 -4.45 -14.86 -2.96
CA LEU A 233 -4.28 -13.43 -2.88
C LEU A 233 -4.96 -12.75 -4.07
N ARG A 234 -5.67 -11.64 -3.83
CA ARG A 234 -6.27 -10.82 -4.89
C ARG A 234 -5.22 -10.29 -5.88
N TRP A 235 -3.98 -10.10 -5.41
CA TRP A 235 -2.82 -9.80 -6.22
C TRP A 235 -1.52 -10.12 -5.49
N LEU A 236 -0.42 -10.25 -6.24
CA LEU A 236 0.91 -10.44 -5.69
C LEU A 236 1.92 -9.62 -6.52
N ALA A 237 2.57 -8.63 -5.91
CA ALA A 237 3.67 -7.89 -6.52
C ALA A 237 5.01 -8.62 -6.37
N SER A 238 5.95 -8.37 -7.28
CA SER A 238 7.31 -8.96 -7.25
C SER A 238 8.07 -8.68 -5.96
N GLU A 239 7.83 -7.52 -5.37
CA GLU A 239 8.47 -7.01 -4.16
C GLU A 239 8.09 -7.84 -2.93
N HIS A 240 6.91 -8.48 -2.91
CA HIS A 240 6.55 -9.39 -1.82
C HIS A 240 7.40 -10.67 -1.81
N ARG A 241 7.96 -11.08 -2.96
CA ARG A 241 8.50 -12.43 -3.15
C ARG A 241 9.61 -12.76 -2.16
N HIS A 242 10.49 -11.83 -1.87
CA HIS A 242 11.60 -12.09 -0.95
C HIS A 242 11.12 -12.25 0.50
N TYR A 243 10.11 -11.48 0.93
CA TYR A 243 9.50 -11.64 2.26
C TYR A 243 8.67 -12.92 2.35
N LEU A 244 7.91 -13.26 1.30
CA LEU A 244 7.17 -14.51 1.23
C LEU A 244 8.09 -15.73 1.20
N GLN A 245 9.23 -15.65 0.52
CA GLN A 245 10.24 -16.71 0.54
C GLN A 245 10.73 -16.93 1.98
N TRP A 246 11.13 -15.87 2.66
CA TRP A 246 11.54 -15.92 4.07
C TRP A 246 10.45 -16.53 4.97
N HIS A 247 9.19 -16.17 4.74
CA HIS A 247 8.05 -16.70 5.49
C HIS A 247 7.84 -18.19 5.23
N ARG A 248 7.92 -18.61 3.95
CA ARG A 248 7.81 -20.02 3.55
C ARG A 248 8.90 -20.89 4.14
N GLU A 249 10.13 -20.39 4.28
CA GLU A 249 11.22 -21.12 4.92
C GLU A 249 10.86 -21.53 6.36
N ARG A 250 10.25 -20.63 7.15
CA ARG A 250 9.76 -20.95 8.50
C ARG A 250 8.53 -21.85 8.51
N PHE A 251 7.59 -21.60 7.60
CA PHE A 251 6.41 -22.44 7.40
C PHE A 251 6.77 -23.90 7.13
N LEU A 252 7.80 -24.15 6.32
CA LEU A 252 8.26 -25.51 6.00
C LEU A 252 9.02 -26.18 7.16
N LEU A 253 9.65 -25.40 8.03
CA LEU A 253 10.36 -25.92 9.21
C LEU A 253 9.43 -26.30 10.37
N GLY A 254 8.13 -25.99 10.27
CA GLY A 254 7.16 -26.30 11.33
C GLY A 254 7.36 -25.48 12.61
N ALA A 255 8.00 -24.32 12.51
CA ALA A 255 8.31 -23.40 13.60
C ALA A 255 7.04 -22.87 14.31
#